data_AF-A0A2S0KN55-F1
#
_entry.id   AF-A0A2S0KN55-F1
#
_cell.length_a   1.000
_cell.length_b   1.000
_cell.length_c   1.000
_cell.angle_alpha   90.00
_cell.angle_beta   90.00
_cell.angle_gamma   90.00
#
_symmetry.space_group_name_H-M   'P 1'
#
loop_
_entity.id
_entity.type
_entity.pdbx_description
1 polymer ?
#
loop_
_entity_poly.entity_id
_entity_poly.type
_entity_poly.pdbx_seq_one_letter_code
_entity_poly.pdbx_strand_id
1 'polypeptide(L)'
;MKIHCLKLKNKELNREVAFYLTSIIRQALKNTEYKDQISSTVLTDIKIKLPIDSRGTSDWDYMERNIENIKLKWNIANYNI
;
A
#
# COMPACT_ATOMS: atom_id res chain seq x y z
N MET A 1 11.94 -11.14 -18.77
CA MET A 1 11.27 -10.28 -17.77
C MET A 1 10.11 -11.07 -17.17
N LYS A 2 10.07 -11.24 -15.84
CA LYS A 2 8.92 -11.84 -15.15
C LYS A 2 8.15 -10.71 -14.47
N ILE A 3 6.82 -10.72 -14.62
CA ILE A 3 5.93 -9.77 -13.96
C ILE A 3 5.31 -10.50 -12.76
N HIS A 4 5.50 -9.95 -11.58
CA HIS A 4 4.90 -10.46 -10.35
C HIS A 4 3.65 -9.65 -10.01
N CYS A 5 2.49 -10.31 -10.02
CA CYS A 5 1.22 -9.70 -9.63
C CYS A 5 0.88 -10.09 -8.18
N LEU A 6 0.63 -9.09 -7.34
CA LEU A 6 0.17 -9.30 -5.96
C LEU A 6 -1.35 -9.20 -5.91
N LYS A 7 -2.00 -10.16 -5.23
CA LYS A 7 -3.44 -10.16 -4.99
C LYS A 7 -3.71 -10.34 -3.50
N LEU A 8 -4.66 -9.58 -2.97
CA LEU A 8 -5.13 -9.76 -1.61
C LEU A 8 -5.83 -11.12 -1.46
N LYS A 9 -5.54 -11.80 -0.35
CA LYS A 9 -6.25 -13.03 0.02
C LYS A 9 -7.54 -12.66 0.74
N ASN A 10 -8.65 -13.28 0.36
CA ASN A 10 -9.95 -13.17 1.04
C ASN A 10 -10.53 -11.74 1.14
N LYS A 11 -10.11 -10.82 0.27
CA LYS A 11 -10.65 -9.45 0.22
C LYS A 11 -10.51 -8.89 -1.19
N GLU A 12 -11.52 -8.13 -1.63
CA GLU A 12 -11.42 -7.33 -2.83
C GLU A 12 -10.68 -6.02 -2.56
N LEU A 13 -9.85 -5.64 -3.52
CA LEU A 13 -9.08 -4.41 -3.43
C LEU A 13 -9.94 -3.23 -3.90
N ASN A 14 -10.26 -2.30 -3.00
CA ASN A 14 -10.80 -1.00 -3.38
C ASN A 14 -9.67 0.01 -3.64
N ARG A 15 -10.05 1.17 -4.20
CA ARG A 15 -9.12 2.20 -4.66
C ARG A 15 -8.28 2.77 -3.52
N GLU A 16 -8.87 3.06 -2.37
CA GLU A 16 -8.23 3.70 -1.23
C GLU A 16 -7.23 2.74 -0.57
N VAL A 17 -7.64 1.49 -0.32
CA VAL A 17 -6.73 0.43 0.13
C VAL A 17 -5.60 0.20 -0.87
N ALA A 18 -5.89 0.23 -2.19
CA ALA A 18 -4.85 0.11 -3.22
C ALA A 18 -3.81 1.23 -3.13
N PHE A 19 -4.24 2.48 -2.98
CA PHE A 19 -3.32 3.61 -2.82
C PHE A 19 -2.47 3.48 -1.55
N TYR A 20 -3.08 3.06 -0.45
CA TYR A 20 -2.35 2.84 0.78
C TYR A 20 -1.29 1.75 0.62
N LEU A 21 -1.68 0.56 0.16
CA LEU A 21 -0.78 -0.59 0.00
C LEU A 21 0.33 -0.31 -1.03
N THR A 22 0.01 0.31 -2.16
CA THR A 22 1.03 0.65 -3.16
C THR A 22 2.03 1.67 -2.62
N SER A 23 1.60 2.64 -1.80
CA SER A 23 2.50 3.61 -1.19
C SER A 23 3.53 2.96 -0.26
N ILE A 24 3.09 2.05 0.62
CA ILE A 24 3.99 1.35 1.54
C ILE A 24 4.87 0.32 0.83
N ILE A 25 4.37 -0.35 -0.22
CA ILE A 25 5.17 -1.28 -1.03
C ILE A 25 6.26 -0.51 -1.76
N ARG A 26 5.93 0.62 -2.38
CA ARG A 26 6.93 1.51 -2.99
C ARG A 26 7.98 1.96 -1.98
N GLN A 27 7.55 2.27 -0.75
CA GLN A 27 8.48 2.64 0.30
C GLN A 27 9.39 1.48 0.72
N ALA A 28 8.89 0.25 0.81
CA ALA A 28 9.71 -0.92 1.10
C ALA A 28 10.70 -1.24 -0.03
N LEU A 29 10.33 -0.93 -1.27
CA LEU A 29 11.14 -1.14 -2.47
C LEU A 29 11.99 0.08 -2.88
N LYS A 30 12.08 1.12 -2.05
CA LYS A 30 12.74 2.39 -2.46
C LYS A 30 14.20 2.25 -2.91
N ASN A 31 14.88 1.21 -2.43
CA ASN A 31 16.30 0.96 -2.69
C ASN A 31 16.50 -0.16 -3.72
N THR A 32 15.44 -0.66 -4.34
CA THR A 32 15.54 -1.64 -5.42
C THR A 32 15.51 -0.93 -6.76
N GLU A 33 16.51 -1.20 -7.58
CA GLU A 33 16.62 -0.73 -8.95
C GLU A 33 16.11 -1.80 -9.93
N TYR A 34 15.86 -1.37 -11.17
CA TYR A 34 15.45 -2.30 -12.22
C TYR A 34 16.47 -3.44 -12.45
N LYS A 35 17.77 -3.17 -12.25
CA LYS A 35 18.85 -4.16 -12.40
C LYS A 35 18.77 -5.29 -11.35
N ASP A 36 18.14 -5.04 -10.21
CA ASP A 36 18.08 -6.00 -9.10
C ASP A 36 17.08 -7.14 -9.37
N GLN A 37 16.15 -6.93 -10.32
CA GLN A 37 15.15 -7.91 -10.78
C GLN A 37 14.59 -8.78 -9.64
N ILE A 38 13.72 -8.19 -8.81
CA ILE A 38 13.14 -8.86 -7.64
C ILE A 38 12.54 -10.22 -8.04
N SER A 39 13.16 -11.29 -7.54
CA SER A 39 12.71 -12.66 -7.77
C SER A 39 11.62 -13.06 -6.79
N SER A 40 10.90 -14.15 -7.07
CA SER A 40 9.90 -14.69 -6.13
C SER A 40 10.48 -15.00 -4.74
N THR A 41 11.75 -15.41 -4.67
CA THR A 41 12.43 -15.71 -3.39
C THR A 41 12.70 -14.43 -2.61
N VAL A 42 13.19 -13.36 -3.27
CA VAL A 42 13.40 -12.06 -2.59
C VAL A 42 12.06 -11.45 -2.17
N LEU A 43 11.03 -11.62 -3.00
CA LEU A 43 9.69 -11.08 -2.73
C LEU A 43 9.08 -11.61 -1.43
N THR A 44 9.35 -12.87 -1.05
CA THR A 44 8.84 -13.44 0.22
C THR A 44 9.53 -12.87 1.46
N ASP A 45 10.73 -12.33 1.30
CA ASP A 45 11.53 -11.77 2.38
C ASP A 45 11.20 -10.29 2.63
N ILE A 46 10.66 -9.59 1.63
CA ILE A 46 10.21 -8.21 1.76
C ILE A 46 9.03 -8.15 2.74
N LYS A 47 9.23 -7.46 3.87
CA LYS A 47 8.18 -7.22 4.87
C LYS A 47 7.71 -5.77 4.82
N ILE A 48 6.40 -5.58 4.91
CA ILE A 48 5.75 -4.28 5.05
C ILE A 48 5.07 -4.21 6.42
N LYS A 49 5.04 -3.02 7.02
CA LYS A 49 4.28 -2.78 8.24
C LYS A 49 2.87 -2.36 7.86
N LEU A 50 1.87 -2.97 8.49
CA LEU A 50 0.47 -2.63 8.33
C LEU A 50 -0.12 -2.21 9.68
N PRO A 51 -1.06 -1.24 9.69
CA PRO A 51 -1.86 -0.95 10.87
C PRO A 51 -2.69 -2.18 11.27
N ILE A 52 -2.89 -2.34 12.57
CA ILE A 52 -3.74 -3.39 13.16
C ILE A 52 -4.90 -2.75 13.92
N ASP A 53 -6.04 -3.43 13.90
CA ASP A 53 -7.22 -3.05 14.67
C ASP A 53 -7.15 -3.61 16.09
N SER A 54 -8.18 -3.32 16.90
CA SER A 54 -8.29 -3.82 18.28
C SER A 54 -8.36 -5.34 18.39
N ARG A 55 -8.63 -6.06 17.28
CA ARG A 55 -8.66 -7.52 17.21
C ARG A 55 -7.33 -8.12 16.78
N GLY A 56 -6.30 -7.29 16.56
CA GLY A 56 -4.98 -7.72 16.07
C GLY A 56 -4.97 -8.12 14.59
N THR A 57 -5.99 -7.73 13.82
CA THR A 57 -6.06 -7.97 12.37
C THR A 57 -5.76 -6.68 11.60
N SER A 58 -5.44 -6.76 10.31
CA SER A 58 -5.15 -5.55 9.52
C SER A 58 -6.29 -4.54 9.55
N ASP A 59 -6.01 -3.29 9.92
CA ASP A 59 -7.00 -2.23 10.01
C ASP A 59 -7.26 -1.60 8.63
N TRP A 60 -8.17 -2.19 7.87
CA TRP A 60 -8.53 -1.72 6.53
C TRP A 60 -9.23 -0.36 6.56
N ASP A 61 -10.10 -0.14 7.54
CA ASP A 61 -10.87 1.10 7.65
C ASP A 61 -9.94 2.27 7.95
N TYR A 62 -8.89 2.06 8.74
CA TYR A 62 -7.83 3.04 8.93
C TYR A 62 -7.13 3.36 7.61
N MET A 63 -6.76 2.35 6.81
CA MET A 63 -6.09 2.58 5.52
C MET A 63 -6.96 3.43 4.58
N GLU A 64 -8.26 3.14 4.52
CA GLU A 64 -9.22 3.87 3.69
C GLU A 64 -9.35 5.33 4.15
N ARG A 65 -9.70 5.54 5.43
CA ARG A 65 -9.83 6.87 6.01
C ARG A 65 -8.54 7.68 5.91
N ASN A 66 -7.38 7.03 6.02
CA ASN A 66 -6.10 7.71 5.88
C ASN A 66 -5.94 8.34 4.49
N ILE A 67 -6.23 7.57 3.44
CA ILE A 67 -6.16 8.05 2.05
C ILE A 67 -7.23 9.12 1.77
N GLU A 68 -8.45 8.94 2.26
CA GLU A 68 -9.51 9.95 2.13
C GLU A 68 -9.13 11.27 2.78
N ASN A 69 -8.60 11.22 4.01
CA ASN A 69 -8.14 12.42 4.73
C ASN A 69 -7.01 13.14 3.98
N ILE A 70 -6.08 12.40 3.36
CA ILE A 70 -5.02 12.98 2.54
C ILE A 70 -5.62 13.70 1.31
N LYS A 71 -6.57 13.05 0.61
CA LYS A 71 -7.26 13.65 -0.54
C LYS A 71 -8.03 14.91 -0.16
N LEU A 72 -8.76 14.89 0.95
CA LEU A 72 -9.50 16.04 1.46
C LEU A 72 -8.57 17.20 1.80
N LYS A 73 -7.49 16.93 2.54
CA LYS A 73 -6.46 17.95 2.85
C LYS A 73 -5.85 18.54 1.58
N TRP A 74 -5.56 17.71 0.59
CA TRP A 74 -5.04 18.17 -0.69
C TRP A 74 -6.06 19.04 -1.42
N ASN A 75 -7.34 18.65 -1.45
CA ASN A 75 -8.39 19.45 -2.09
C ASN A 75 -8.56 20.82 -1.42
N ILE A 76 -8.63 20.86 -0.08
CA ILE A 76 -8.73 22.12 0.68
C ILE A 76 -7.56 23.05 0.35
N ALA A 77 -6.34 22.51 0.35
CA ALA A 77 -5.13 23.28 0.07
C ALA A 77 -5.03 23.82 -1.36
N ASN A 78 -5.65 23.16 -2.34
CA ASN A 78 -5.51 23.51 -3.76
C ASN A 78 -6.75 24.17 -4.38
N TYR A 79 -7.92 24.11 -3.71
CA TYR A 79 -9.18 24.61 -4.27
C TYR A 79 -9.95 25.61 -3.39
N ASN A 80 -9.38 26.09 -2.26
CA ASN A 80 -10.00 27.11 -1.38
C ASN A 80 -11.49 26.81 -1.05
N ILE A 81 -11.78 25.58 -0.63
CA ILE A 81 -13.06 25.19 -0.02
C ILE A 81 -12.85 25.09 1.48
#